data_AF-A0A372NR21-F1
#
_entry.id   AF-A0A372NR21-F1
#
_cell.length_a   1.000
_cell.length_b   1.000
_cell.length_c   1.000
_cell.angle_alpha   90.00
_cell.angle_beta   90.00
_cell.angle_gamma   90.00
#
_symmetry.space_group_name_H-M   'P 1'
#
loop_
_entity.id
_entity.type
_entity.pdbx_description
1 polymer ?
#
loop_
_entity_poly.entity_id
_entity_poly.type
_entity_poly.pdbx_seq_one_letter_code
_entity_poly.pdbx_strand_id
1 'polypeptide(L)'
;MRRSIFILLVCIAACGCSLKNNYPLGTSEAEFTRKNKMLIELAEKSTERTVYKKTTATGDLLYYYFVDGKLVRIDEGIQQPTVVVEHVNGVK
;
A
#
# COMPACT_ATOMS: atom_id res chain seq x y z
N MET A 1 4.83 -19.21 42.74
CA MET A 1 5.04 -18.11 41.77
C MET A 1 5.76 -18.58 40.49
N ARG A 2 5.32 -19.68 39.85
CA ARG A 2 5.90 -20.18 38.58
C ARG A 2 4.92 -20.20 37.41
N ARG A 3 3.62 -19.94 37.68
CA ARG A 3 2.55 -19.97 36.66
C ARG A 3 2.35 -18.63 35.94
N SER A 4 2.86 -17.52 36.51
CA SER A 4 2.68 -16.18 35.95
C SER A 4 3.57 -15.87 34.74
N ILE A 5 4.65 -16.64 34.53
CA ILE A 5 5.56 -16.44 33.39
C ILE A 5 4.91 -16.93 32.08
N PHE A 6 4.11 -18.01 32.16
CA PHE A 6 3.43 -18.56 30.99
C PHE A 6 2.35 -17.63 30.43
N ILE A 7 1.72 -16.82 31.28
CA ILE A 7 0.66 -15.88 30.86
C ILE A 7 1.27 -14.72 30.05
N LEU A 8 2.47 -14.26 30.42
CA LEU A 8 3.16 -13.17 29.72
C LEU A 8 3.58 -13.57 28.30
N LEU A 9 3.96 -14.84 28.09
CA LEU A 9 4.40 -15.37 26.80
C LEU A 9 3.23 -15.55 25.81
N VAL A 10 2.01 -15.80 26.30
CA VAL A 10 0.80 -15.92 25.47
C VAL A 10 0.31 -14.55 25.00
N CYS A 11 0.50 -13.48 25.77
CA CYS A 11 0.07 -12.13 25.39
C CYS A 11 0.85 -11.55 24.20
N ILE A 12 2.12 -11.94 24.00
CA ILE A 12 2.95 -11.45 22.89
C ILE A 12 2.52 -12.11 21.56
N ALA A 13 1.98 -13.32 21.60
CA ALA A 13 1.53 -14.04 20.41
C ALA A 13 0.20 -13.53 19.83
N ALA A 14 -0.58 -12.76 20.60
CA ALA A 14 -1.92 -12.31 20.20
C ALA A 14 -1.96 -10.97 19.43
N CYS A 15 -0.83 -10.27 19.27
CA CYS A 15 -0.77 -9.00 18.51
C CYS A 15 -0.59 -9.19 16.97
N GLY A 16 -0.78 -10.40 16.45
CA GLY A 16 -0.52 -10.75 15.04
C GLY A 16 -1.71 -10.59 14.08
N CYS A 17 -2.81 -9.94 14.48
CA CYS A 17 -4.02 -9.87 13.67
C CYS A 17 -4.24 -8.48 13.06
N SER A 18 -3.67 -8.25 11.88
CA SER A 18 -4.37 -7.53 10.81
C SER A 18 -3.82 -7.98 9.46
N LEU A 19 -4.46 -9.03 8.92
CA LEU A 19 -4.22 -9.57 7.60
C LEU A 19 -4.87 -8.64 6.55
N LYS A 20 -4.33 -7.43 6.39
CA LYS A 20 -4.61 -6.58 5.24
C LYS A 20 -3.29 -6.06 4.72
N ASN A 21 -2.63 -6.85 3.87
CA ASN A 21 -1.56 -6.50 2.91
C ASN A 21 -0.69 -5.24 3.19
N ASN A 22 -0.35 -4.97 4.45
CA ASN A 22 0.31 -3.76 4.87
C ASN A 22 1.77 -4.11 5.08
N TYR A 23 2.58 -3.78 4.07
CA TYR A 23 4.02 -3.78 4.22
C TYR A 23 4.36 -2.88 5.42
N PRO A 24 5.11 -3.37 6.43
CA PRO A 24 5.50 -2.54 7.55
C PRO A 24 6.32 -1.36 7.04
N LEU A 25 6.16 -0.19 7.66
CA LEU A 25 7.05 0.93 7.41
C LEU A 25 8.50 0.49 7.67
N GLY A 26 9.42 0.95 6.82
CA GLY A 26 10.81 0.51 6.78
C GLY A 26 11.08 -0.69 5.89
N THR A 27 10.06 -1.33 5.29
CA THR A 27 10.24 -2.38 4.27
C THR A 27 11.16 -1.86 3.16
N SER A 28 12.15 -2.66 2.76
CA SER A 28 13.05 -2.25 1.68
C SER A 28 12.35 -2.22 0.32
N GLU A 29 12.70 -1.24 -0.52
CA GLU A 29 12.21 -1.10 -1.89
C GLU A 29 12.53 -2.35 -2.72
N ALA A 30 13.73 -2.91 -2.54
CA ALA A 30 14.16 -4.14 -3.22
C ALA A 30 13.30 -5.36 -2.83
N GLU A 31 12.96 -5.50 -1.55
CA GLU A 31 12.05 -6.57 -1.11
C GLU A 31 10.64 -6.38 -1.67
N PHE A 32 10.13 -5.15 -1.60
CA PHE A 32 8.80 -4.80 -2.09
C PHE A 32 8.66 -5.06 -3.60
N THR A 33 9.59 -4.54 -4.40
CA THR A 33 9.56 -4.69 -5.87
C THR A 33 9.73 -6.16 -6.29
N ARG A 34 10.61 -6.91 -5.61
CA ARG A 34 10.77 -8.36 -5.87
C ARG A 34 9.47 -9.13 -5.66
N LYS A 35 8.72 -8.83 -4.60
CA LYS A 35 7.45 -9.51 -4.29
C LYS A 35 6.29 -9.09 -5.21
N ASN A 36 6.33 -7.90 -5.79
CA ASN A 36 5.20 -7.34 -6.55
C ASN A 36 5.53 -7.03 -8.02
N LYS A 37 6.63 -7.53 -8.58
CA LYS A 37 7.17 -7.13 -9.90
C LYS A 37 6.16 -7.01 -11.04
N MET A 38 5.11 -7.85 -11.06
CA MET A 38 4.08 -7.87 -12.10
C MET A 38 2.77 -7.17 -11.72
N LEU A 39 2.70 -6.61 -10.51
CA LEU A 39 1.48 -6.09 -9.88
C LEU A 39 1.60 -4.62 -9.46
N ILE A 40 2.75 -3.98 -9.73
CA ILE A 40 2.99 -2.57 -9.40
C ILE A 40 3.46 -1.82 -10.64
N GLU A 41 3.09 -0.54 -10.68
CA GLU A 41 3.52 0.41 -11.70
C GLU A 41 4.34 1.52 -11.03
N LEU A 42 5.36 2.03 -11.71
CA LEU A 42 6.09 3.20 -11.24
C LEU A 42 5.25 4.45 -11.49
N ALA A 43 4.85 5.15 -10.43
CA ALA A 43 4.06 6.37 -10.51
C ALA A 43 4.95 7.62 -10.51
N GLU A 44 6.01 7.62 -9.71
CA GLU A 44 6.96 8.72 -9.61
C GLU A 44 8.35 8.19 -9.25
N LYS A 45 9.40 8.81 -9.80
CA LYS A 45 10.78 8.60 -9.36
C LYS A 45 11.55 9.91 -9.41
N SER A 46 12.06 10.34 -8.27
CA SER A 46 12.89 11.53 -8.12
C SER A 46 14.12 11.22 -7.27
N THR A 47 14.98 12.21 -7.04
CA THR A 47 16.11 12.10 -6.11
C THR A 47 15.66 11.97 -4.66
N GLU A 48 14.47 12.46 -4.32
CA GLU A 48 13.95 12.49 -2.96
C GLU A 48 13.12 11.27 -2.62
N ARG A 49 12.42 10.68 -3.60
CA ARG A 49 11.52 9.55 -3.37
C ARG A 49 11.24 8.72 -4.62
N THR A 50 10.78 7.49 -4.39
CA THR A 50 10.16 6.62 -5.40
C THR A 50 8.72 6.31 -4.97
N VAL A 51 7.76 6.37 -5.90
CA VAL A 51 6.37 6.04 -5.64
C VAL A 51 5.91 4.94 -6.59
N TYR A 52 5.39 3.86 -6.02
CA TYR A 52 4.76 2.78 -6.77
C TYR A 52 3.25 2.79 -6.57
N LYS A 53 2.51 2.48 -7.62
CA LYS A 53 1.06 2.32 -7.62
C LYS A 53 0.69 0.84 -7.77
N LYS A 54 -0.32 0.38 -7.04
CA LYS A 54 -0.92 -0.95 -7.17
C LYS A 54 -2.43 -0.82 -7.27
N THR A 55 -3.02 -1.50 -8.26
CA THR A 55 -4.47 -1.67 -8.34
C THR A 55 -4.86 -2.94 -7.60
N THR A 56 -5.78 -2.85 -6.64
CA THR A 56 -6.31 -4.02 -5.93
C THR A 56 -7.31 -4.78 -6.80
N ALA A 57 -7.69 -5.99 -6.39
CA ALA A 57 -8.73 -6.76 -7.08
C ALA A 57 -10.10 -6.07 -7.08
N THR A 58 -10.35 -5.16 -6.13
CA THR A 58 -11.57 -4.36 -6.02
C THR A 58 -11.52 -3.08 -6.86
N GLY A 59 -10.40 -2.79 -7.52
CA GLY A 59 -10.20 -1.57 -8.32
C GLY A 59 -9.63 -0.39 -7.55
N ASP A 60 -9.43 -0.51 -6.24
CA ASP A 60 -8.83 0.54 -5.41
C ASP A 60 -7.36 0.76 -5.78
N LEU A 61 -6.88 1.99 -5.64
CA LEU A 61 -5.47 2.32 -5.89
C LEU A 61 -4.73 2.43 -4.56
N LEU A 62 -3.54 1.83 -4.50
CA LEU A 62 -2.61 1.97 -3.39
C LEU A 62 -1.31 2.60 -3.89
N TYR A 63 -0.83 3.61 -3.17
CA TYR A 63 0.41 4.30 -3.43
C TYR A 63 1.42 4.00 -2.32
N TYR A 64 2.60 3.53 -2.69
CA TYR A 64 3.68 3.16 -1.78
C TYR A 64 4.85 4.12 -1.97
N TYR A 65 5.20 4.87 -0.94
CA TYR A 65 6.21 5.92 -0.98
C TYR A 65 7.51 5.42 -0.33
N PHE A 66 8.59 5.46 -1.08
CA PHE A 66 9.93 5.06 -0.65
C PHE A 66 10.86 6.27 -0.59
N VAL A 67 11.59 6.38 0.51
CA VAL A 67 12.69 7.36 0.71
C VAL A 67 13.90 6.57 1.19
N ASP A 68 15.07 6.83 0.62
CA ASP A 68 16.30 6.08 0.89
C ASP A 68 16.14 4.56 0.81
N GLY A 69 15.33 4.11 -0.15
CA GLY A 69 15.04 2.69 -0.38
C GLY A 69 14.18 2.03 0.70
N LYS A 70 13.49 2.81 1.55
CA LYS A 70 12.61 2.31 2.62
C LYS A 70 11.19 2.85 2.48
N LEU A 71 10.21 1.99 2.71
CA LEU A 71 8.80 2.37 2.72
C LEU A 71 8.50 3.32 3.89
N VAL A 72 8.04 4.53 3.60
CA VAL A 72 7.72 5.55 4.64
C VAL A 72 6.25 5.89 4.71
N ARG A 73 5.47 5.60 3.66
CA ARG A 73 4.02 5.89 3.62
C ARG A 73 3.29 4.96 2.65
N ILE A 74 2.03 4.67 2.98
CA ILE A 74 1.07 4.00 2.11
C ILE A 74 -0.20 4.85 2.09
N ASP A 75 -0.66 5.26 0.91
CA ASP A 75 -1.89 6.02 0.74
C ASP A 75 -2.90 5.25 -0.13
N GLU A 76 -4.18 5.29 0.24
CA GLU A 76 -5.29 4.81 -0.59
C GLU A 76 -5.74 5.95 -1.53
N GLY A 77 -5.73 5.67 -2.84
CA GLY A 77 -6.29 6.55 -3.86
C GLY A 77 -7.69 6.09 -4.25
N ILE A 78 -8.63 7.03 -4.29
CA ILE A 78 -9.98 6.78 -4.83
C ILE A 78 -9.87 6.85 -6.36
N GLN A 79 -10.31 5.81 -7.08
CA GLN A 79 -10.64 5.97 -8.50
C GLN A 79 -11.82 6.92 -8.60
N GLN A 80 -11.57 8.20 -8.92
CA GLN A 80 -12.67 9.06 -9.36
C GLN A 80 -13.04 8.61 -10.78
N PRO A 81 -14.29 8.20 -11.04
CA PRO A 81 -14.72 7.93 -12.41
C PRO A 81 -14.58 9.23 -13.21
N THR A 82 -13.83 9.17 -14.31
CA THR A 82 -13.75 10.27 -15.27
C THR A 82 -15.13 10.46 -15.90
N VAL A 83 -15.92 11.41 -15.39
CA VAL A 83 -17.16 11.82 -16.04
C VAL A 83 -16.78 12.72 -17.21
N VAL A 84 -16.75 12.15 -18.42
CA VAL A 84 -16.71 12.96 -19.65
C VAL A 84 -18.12 13.47 -19.90
N VAL A 85 -18.35 14.76 -19.64
CA VAL A 85 -19.61 15.41 -20.02
C VAL A 85 -19.53 15.74 -21.51
N GLU A 86 -20.12 14.88 -22.35
CA GLU A 86 -20.37 15.22 -23.75
C GLU A 86 -21.51 16.24 -23.82
N HIS A 87 -21.19 17.48 -24.18
CA HIS A 87 -22.20 18.45 -24.60
C HIS A 87 -22.72 18.03 -25.97
N VAL A 88 -23.84 17.31 -25.99
CA VAL A 88 -24.61 17.13 -27.21
C VAL A 88 -25.27 18.47 -27.52
N ASN A 89 -24.62 19.28 -28.36
CA ASN A 89 -25.24 20.45 -28.95
C ASN A 89 -26.39 19.94 -29.83
N GLY A 90 -27.61 19.94 -29.26
CA GLY A 90 -28.83 19.67 -29.99
C GLY A 90 -28.95 20.69 -31.11
N VAL A 91 -28.60 20.26 -32.32
CA VAL A 91 -28.90 21.00 -33.55
C VAL A 91 -30.42 21.03 -33.67
N LYS A 92 -30.97 22.23 -33.63
CA LYS A 92 -32.39 22.52 -33.80
C LYS A 92 -32.71 22.70 -35.28
#